data_AF-A0A2D6LLE2-F1
#
_entry.id   AF-A0A2D6LLE2-F1
#
_cell.length_a   1.000
_cell.length_b   1.000
_cell.length_c   1.000
_cell.angle_alpha   90.00
_cell.angle_beta   90.00
_cell.angle_gamma   90.00
#
_symmetry.space_group_name_H-M   'P 1'
#
loop_
_entity.id
_entity.type
_entity.pdbx_description
1 polymer ?
#
loop_
_entity_poly.entity_id
_entity_poly.type
_entity_poly.pdbx_seq_one_letter_code
_entity_poly.pdbx_strand_id
1 'polypeptide(L)'
;MRVLNAVFAVSSVLLLLSTVWLVLADYNRPWRIHQREAIRWDAAMTRGVLEGEEIKAARGQIEAITAERAELEQQVASEQGDEIAEHEQTIAAQHNVIERLKLPLANERGRVNPKLQEIELASSKYGPDLPEAKALREELKPIQNAIVEMERQTVEAKQAKEEAQAQIAKIREQISDRDARLMDLQRKEDSLQERLAQLHPTGVEALTKLIRDSPLLDWLNPSEKVQQVVVPEVLVDLNFMRVESIDRCHSCHFNIDKPAFEREQLRVFAERQVAGDAGTDINKVEQPSVMIGFWHNAVDALPSLRGQLKGISDDALRSLNELRADAGLEKFKNIEQLLSHAMLDTGVTDEQASAWHERLRYLRDDLQAALKQSLGKVQYER
;
A
#
# COMPACT_ATOMS: atom_id res chain seq x y z
N MET A 1 1.04 38.16 56.89
CA MET A 1 1.70 37.05 56.16
C MET A 1 0.75 35.90 55.84
N ARG A 2 -0.01 35.32 56.78
CA ARG A 2 -0.88 34.15 56.49
C ARG A 2 -2.00 34.40 55.46
N VAL A 3 -2.67 35.55 55.51
CA VAL A 3 -3.77 35.89 54.57
C VAL A 3 -3.23 36.10 53.15
N LEU A 4 -2.10 36.80 53.00
CA LEU A 4 -1.47 37.02 51.69
C LEU A 4 -1.04 35.68 51.06
N ASN A 5 -0.43 34.79 51.84
CA ASN A 5 -0.04 33.46 51.35
C ASN A 5 -1.26 32.61 50.96
N ALA A 6 -2.38 32.73 51.69
CA ALA A 6 -3.62 32.03 51.37
C ALA A 6 -4.26 32.55 50.07
N VAL A 7 -4.34 33.88 49.90
CA VAL A 7 -4.86 34.50 48.66
C VAL A 7 -3.96 34.16 47.48
N PHE A 8 -2.64 34.22 47.66
CA PHE A 8 -1.68 33.79 46.64
C PHE A 8 -1.91 32.33 46.24
N ALA A 9 -1.96 31.40 47.21
CA ALA A 9 -2.18 29.99 46.94
C ALA A 9 -3.50 29.73 46.20
N VAL A 10 -4.60 30.36 46.61
CA VAL A 10 -5.89 30.24 45.92
C VAL A 10 -5.81 30.80 44.50
N SER A 11 -5.20 31.97 44.31
CA SER A 11 -5.04 32.57 42.99
C SER A 11 -4.16 31.73 42.06
N SER A 12 -3.11 31.09 42.58
CA SER A 12 -2.25 30.18 41.82
C SER A 12 -2.99 28.92 41.41
N VAL A 13 -3.83 28.36 42.29
CA VAL A 13 -4.67 27.19 41.96
C VAL A 13 -5.72 27.56 40.90
N LEU A 14 -6.39 28.70 41.05
CA LEU A 14 -7.36 29.18 40.06
C LEU A 14 -6.70 29.41 38.70
N LEU A 15 -5.51 30.03 38.68
CA LEU A 15 -4.74 30.20 37.45
C LEU A 15 -4.38 28.85 36.82
N LEU A 16 -3.85 27.90 37.61
CA LEU A 16 -3.51 26.56 37.12
C LEU A 16 -4.72 25.86 36.50
N LEU A 17 -5.86 25.85 37.19
CA LEU A 17 -7.10 25.24 36.67
C LEU A 17 -7.57 25.92 35.38
N SER A 18 -7.44 27.25 35.31
CA SER A 18 -7.83 28.02 34.12
C SER A 18 -6.90 27.74 32.94
N THR A 19 -5.59 27.61 33.18
CA THR A 19 -4.60 27.23 32.16
C THR A 19 -4.85 25.81 31.67
N VAL A 20 -5.09 24.85 32.58
CA VAL A 20 -5.44 23.46 32.22
C VAL A 20 -6.72 23.43 31.39
N TRP A 21 -7.75 24.19 31.80
CA TRP A 21 -8.99 24.31 31.03
C TRP A 21 -8.74 24.84 29.61
N LEU A 22 -7.92 25.88 29.47
CA LEU A 22 -7.60 26.48 28.17
C LEU A 22 -6.89 25.47 27.25
N VAL A 23 -5.93 24.72 27.79
CA VAL A 23 -5.23 23.65 27.06
C VAL A 23 -6.19 22.55 26.61
N LEU A 24 -7.09 22.09 27.49
CA LEU A 24 -8.06 21.05 27.14
C LEU A 24 -9.11 21.54 26.13
N ALA A 25 -9.56 22.79 26.25
CA ALA A 25 -10.49 23.41 25.33
C ALA A 25 -9.87 23.62 23.94
N ASP A 26 -8.59 24.01 23.88
CA ASP A 26 -7.84 24.15 22.62
C ASP A 26 -7.59 22.78 21.96
N TYR A 27 -7.28 21.76 22.75
CA TYR A 27 -7.06 20.40 22.28
C TYR A 27 -8.33 19.77 21.68
N ASN A 28 -9.50 20.00 22.29
CA ASN A 28 -10.78 19.38 21.87
C ASN A 28 -11.42 20.09 20.66
N ARG A 29 -10.77 20.04 19.49
CA ARG A 29 -11.29 20.63 18.25
C ARG A 29 -12.28 19.70 17.53
N PRO A 30 -13.40 20.21 16.96
CA PRO A 30 -14.42 19.38 16.31
C PRO A 30 -13.91 18.48 15.18
N TRP A 31 -12.94 18.95 14.39
CA TRP A 31 -12.39 18.21 13.24
C TRP A 31 -11.72 16.89 13.63
N ARG A 32 -11.20 16.77 14.86
CA ARG A 32 -10.55 15.55 15.34
C ARG A 32 -11.50 14.37 15.38
N ILE A 33 -12.78 14.61 15.68
CA ILE A 33 -13.80 13.55 15.74
C ILE A 33 -13.95 12.91 14.36
N HIS A 34 -14.11 13.72 13.31
CA HIS A 34 -14.24 13.24 11.94
C HIS A 34 -13.00 12.50 11.45
N GLN A 35 -11.80 12.98 11.79
CA GLN A 35 -10.55 12.31 11.43
C GLN A 35 -10.40 10.97 12.17
N ARG A 36 -10.72 10.90 13.47
CA ARG A 36 -10.71 9.64 14.25
C ARG A 36 -11.70 8.63 13.68
N GLU A 37 -12.91 9.05 13.34
CA GLU A 37 -13.92 8.20 12.70
C GLU A 37 -13.43 7.68 11.35
N ALA A 38 -12.87 8.56 10.51
CA ALA A 38 -12.33 8.19 9.21
C ALA A 38 -11.19 7.17 9.32
N ILE A 39 -10.26 7.34 10.28
CA ILE A 39 -9.17 6.39 10.56
C ILE A 39 -9.72 5.03 11.02
N ARG A 40 -10.75 5.02 11.89
CA ARG A 40 -11.40 3.77 12.32
C ARG A 40 -12.04 3.02 11.16
N TRP A 41 -12.73 3.74 10.28
CA TRP A 41 -13.30 3.15 9.06
C TRP A 41 -12.22 2.64 8.11
N ASP A 42 -11.12 3.38 7.93
CA ASP A 42 -9.98 2.96 7.10
C ASP A 42 -9.33 1.69 7.66
N ALA A 43 -9.13 1.60 8.97
CA ALA A 43 -8.64 0.39 9.62
C ALA A 43 -9.60 -0.80 9.44
N ALA A 44 -10.91 -0.58 9.60
CA ALA A 44 -11.92 -1.63 9.44
C ALA A 44 -11.99 -2.16 8.00
N MET A 45 -11.98 -1.27 7.00
CA MET A 45 -11.98 -1.65 5.60
C MET A 45 -10.68 -2.35 5.20
N THR A 46 -9.53 -1.83 5.65
CA THR A 46 -8.21 -2.46 5.41
C THR A 46 -8.16 -3.87 6.00
N ARG A 47 -8.66 -4.06 7.22
CA ARG A 47 -8.80 -5.38 7.84
C ARG A 47 -9.72 -6.30 7.06
N GLY A 48 -10.86 -5.80 6.60
CA GLY A 48 -11.79 -6.57 5.77
C GLY A 48 -11.18 -7.06 4.46
N VAL A 49 -10.31 -6.26 3.83
CA VAL A 49 -9.55 -6.69 2.64
C VAL A 49 -8.54 -7.79 2.99
N LEU A 50 -7.81 -7.65 4.10
CA LEU A 50 -6.87 -8.67 4.59
C LEU A 50 -7.53 -10.00 4.93
N GLU A 51 -8.80 -9.99 5.33
CA GLU A 51 -9.59 -11.18 5.66
C GLU A 51 -10.31 -11.77 4.44
N GLY A 52 -10.25 -11.11 3.28
CA GLY A 52 -10.90 -11.53 2.04
C GLY A 52 -10.26 -12.76 1.37
N GLU A 53 -11.01 -13.37 0.45
CA GLU A 53 -10.58 -14.59 -0.25
C GLU A 53 -9.34 -14.38 -1.13
N GLU A 54 -9.22 -13.23 -1.77
CA GLU A 54 -8.06 -12.91 -2.61
C GLU A 54 -6.75 -13.02 -1.80
N ILE A 55 -6.72 -12.44 -0.60
CA ILE A 55 -5.56 -12.50 0.30
C ILE A 55 -5.39 -13.89 0.89
N LYS A 56 -6.47 -14.59 1.24
CA LYS A 56 -6.39 -15.99 1.72
C LYS A 56 -5.85 -16.94 0.65
N ALA A 57 -6.30 -16.79 -0.59
CA ALA A 57 -5.83 -17.56 -1.74
C ALA A 57 -4.36 -17.23 -2.02
N ALA A 58 -3.96 -15.95 -1.96
CA ALA A 58 -2.57 -15.54 -2.07
C ALA A 58 -1.70 -16.18 -0.96
N ARG A 59 -2.17 -16.23 0.29
CA ARG A 59 -1.46 -16.93 1.38
C ARG A 59 -1.27 -18.43 1.10
N GLY A 60 -2.30 -19.10 0.57
CA GLY A 60 -2.19 -20.49 0.15
C GLY A 60 -1.17 -20.69 -0.98
N GLN A 61 -1.14 -19.78 -1.96
CA GLN A 61 -0.13 -19.78 -3.02
C GLN A 61 1.28 -19.50 -2.48
N ILE A 62 1.42 -18.56 -1.55
CA ILE A 62 2.69 -18.26 -0.86
C ILE A 62 3.20 -19.51 -0.15
N GLU A 63 2.35 -20.22 0.60
CA GLU A 63 2.74 -21.45 1.30
C GLU A 63 3.20 -22.53 0.32
N ALA A 64 2.45 -22.76 -0.77
CA ALA A 64 2.80 -23.71 -1.81
C ALA A 64 4.14 -23.36 -2.50
N ILE A 65 4.31 -22.11 -2.94
CA ILE A 65 5.54 -21.66 -3.61
C ILE A 65 6.73 -21.68 -2.64
N THR A 66 6.51 -21.39 -1.35
CA THR A 66 7.55 -21.48 -0.32
C THR A 66 8.02 -22.92 -0.14
N ALA A 67 7.11 -23.89 -0.17
CA ALA A 67 7.45 -25.32 -0.13
C ALA A 67 8.22 -25.74 -1.40
N GLU A 68 7.75 -25.36 -2.59
CA GLU A 68 8.45 -25.63 -3.87
C GLU A 68 9.86 -25.04 -3.88
N ARG A 69 10.03 -23.80 -3.40
CA ARG A 69 11.32 -23.13 -3.29
C ARG A 69 12.26 -23.89 -2.36
N ALA A 70 11.77 -24.33 -1.20
CA ALA A 70 12.59 -25.07 -0.24
C ALA A 70 13.04 -26.44 -0.79
N GLU A 71 12.17 -27.13 -1.52
CA GLU A 71 12.51 -28.39 -2.21
C GLU A 71 13.56 -28.16 -3.31
N LEU A 72 13.39 -27.12 -4.14
CA LEU A 72 14.37 -26.73 -5.15
C LEU A 72 15.72 -26.36 -4.54
N GLU A 73 15.73 -25.62 -3.43
CA GLU A 73 16.97 -25.31 -2.70
C GLU A 73 17.67 -26.57 -2.20
N GLN A 74 16.92 -27.53 -1.66
CA GLN A 74 17.48 -28.80 -1.22
C GLN A 74 18.04 -29.61 -2.39
N GLN A 75 17.33 -29.64 -3.53
CA GLN A 75 17.78 -30.32 -4.75
C GLN A 75 19.09 -29.71 -5.26
N VAL A 76 19.13 -28.39 -5.44
CA VAL A 76 20.32 -27.65 -5.88
C VAL A 76 21.49 -27.87 -4.91
N ALA A 77 21.25 -27.84 -3.60
CA ALA A 77 22.28 -28.11 -2.61
C ALA A 77 22.84 -29.55 -2.71
N SER A 78 21.99 -30.52 -3.05
CA SER A 78 22.40 -31.93 -3.15
C SER A 78 23.07 -32.30 -4.48
N GLU A 79 22.64 -31.70 -5.60
CA GLU A 79 23.09 -32.05 -6.95
C GLU A 79 24.21 -31.13 -7.44
N GLN A 80 24.19 -29.85 -7.04
CA GLN A 80 25.05 -28.79 -7.58
C GLN A 80 25.79 -28.01 -6.48
N GLY A 81 25.73 -28.47 -5.23
CA GLY A 81 26.38 -27.81 -4.09
C GLY A 81 27.90 -27.67 -4.26
N ASP A 82 28.56 -28.71 -4.77
CA ASP A 82 30.01 -28.70 -5.01
C ASP A 82 30.40 -27.72 -6.14
N GLU A 83 29.61 -27.66 -7.22
CA GLU A 83 29.81 -26.75 -8.35
C GLU A 83 29.62 -25.28 -7.92
N ILE A 84 28.60 -25.01 -7.10
CA ILE A 84 28.39 -23.69 -6.50
C ILE A 84 29.57 -23.31 -5.61
N ALA A 85 30.06 -24.22 -4.76
CA ALA A 85 31.19 -23.96 -3.87
C ALA A 85 32.48 -23.64 -4.65
N GLU A 86 32.73 -24.32 -5.77
CA GLU A 86 33.86 -24.04 -6.66
C GLU A 86 33.75 -22.64 -7.31
N HIS A 87 32.57 -22.28 -7.79
CA HIS A 87 32.32 -20.94 -8.34
C HIS A 87 32.42 -19.85 -7.26
N GLU A 88 31.93 -20.08 -6.04
CA GLU A 88 32.07 -19.16 -4.90
C GLU A 88 33.55 -18.96 -4.52
N GLN A 89 34.34 -20.02 -4.52
CA GLN A 89 35.78 -19.95 -4.32
C GLN A 89 36.46 -19.14 -5.44
N THR A 90 36.06 -19.34 -6.69
CA THR A 90 36.55 -18.56 -7.84
C THR A 90 36.23 -17.09 -7.68
N ILE A 91 34.99 -16.74 -7.32
CA ILE A 91 34.57 -15.36 -7.07
C ILE A 91 35.41 -14.72 -5.98
N ALA A 92 35.63 -15.42 -4.86
CA ALA A 92 36.45 -14.93 -3.76
C ALA A 92 37.92 -14.73 -4.18
N ALA A 93 38.49 -15.69 -4.92
CA ALA A 93 39.86 -15.60 -5.43
C ALA A 93 40.04 -14.40 -6.37
N GLN A 94 39.15 -14.23 -7.36
CA GLN A 94 39.21 -13.13 -8.32
C GLN A 94 38.93 -11.77 -7.67
N HIS A 95 38.02 -11.72 -6.69
CA HIS A 95 37.79 -10.50 -5.92
C HIS A 95 39.05 -10.05 -5.16
N ASN A 96 39.78 -11.00 -4.55
CA ASN A 96 41.05 -10.71 -3.90
C ASN A 96 42.12 -10.19 -4.89
N VAL A 97 42.16 -10.70 -6.11
CA VAL A 97 43.06 -10.19 -7.17
C VAL A 97 42.72 -8.73 -7.50
N ILE A 98 41.44 -8.43 -7.71
CA ILE A 98 40.97 -7.07 -8.00
C ILE A 98 41.34 -6.09 -6.88
N GLU A 99 41.07 -6.45 -5.62
CA GLU A 99 41.38 -5.57 -4.49
C GLU A 99 42.89 -5.40 -4.28
N ARG A 100 43.71 -6.45 -4.53
CA ARG A 100 45.17 -6.35 -4.47
C ARG A 100 45.75 -5.43 -5.55
N LEU A 101 45.18 -5.40 -6.75
CA LEU A 101 45.65 -4.59 -7.87
C LEU A 101 45.16 -3.13 -7.81
N LYS A 102 44.10 -2.85 -7.07
CA LYS A 102 43.46 -1.53 -6.98
C LYS A 102 44.42 -0.40 -6.55
N LEU A 103 45.15 -0.60 -5.45
CA LEU A 103 46.08 0.40 -4.93
C LEU A 103 47.35 0.56 -5.80
N PRO A 104 48.06 -0.52 -6.22
CA PRO A 104 49.17 -0.42 -7.16
C PRO A 104 48.81 0.27 -8.47
N LEU A 105 47.65 -0.04 -9.04
CA LEU A 105 47.16 0.59 -10.27
C LEU A 105 46.91 2.09 -10.08
N ALA A 106 46.29 2.49 -8.95
CA ALA A 106 46.08 3.89 -8.62
C ALA A 106 47.42 4.64 -8.44
N ASN A 107 48.40 4.01 -7.80
CA ASN A 107 49.74 4.58 -7.61
C ASN A 107 50.45 4.79 -8.95
N GLU A 108 50.50 3.80 -9.84
CA GLU A 108 51.15 3.94 -11.14
C GLU A 108 50.44 4.98 -12.03
N ARG A 109 49.10 5.02 -12.03
CA ARG A 109 48.33 6.09 -12.69
C ARG A 109 48.69 7.48 -12.15
N GLY A 110 48.89 7.60 -10.84
CA GLY A 110 49.33 8.83 -10.18
C GLY A 110 50.72 9.31 -10.63
N ARG A 111 51.58 8.42 -11.12
CA ARG A 111 52.93 8.76 -11.62
C ARG A 111 52.94 9.28 -13.06
N VAL A 112 51.90 9.02 -13.84
CA VAL A 112 51.83 9.41 -15.27
C VAL A 112 51.79 10.93 -15.43
N ASN A 113 50.88 11.62 -14.74
CA ASN A 113 50.71 13.07 -14.88
C ASN A 113 51.97 13.88 -14.51
N PRO A 114 52.63 13.62 -13.37
CA PRO A 114 53.91 14.27 -13.06
C PRO A 114 54.97 14.02 -14.14
N LYS A 115 55.06 12.79 -14.65
CA LYS A 115 56.05 12.45 -15.69
C LYS A 115 55.76 13.12 -17.03
N LEU A 116 54.49 13.26 -17.41
CA LEU A 116 54.07 14.02 -18.58
C LEU A 116 54.45 15.50 -18.45
N GLN A 117 54.27 16.10 -17.27
CA GLN A 117 54.68 17.48 -16.99
C GLN A 117 56.20 17.66 -17.08
N GLU A 118 56.99 16.70 -16.57
CA GLU A 118 58.45 16.69 -16.72
C GLU A 118 58.86 16.64 -18.20
N ILE A 119 58.22 15.79 -19.00
CA ILE A 119 58.47 15.66 -20.44
C ILE A 119 58.13 16.95 -21.18
N GLU A 120 57.00 17.59 -20.86
CA GLU A 120 56.57 18.85 -21.46
C GLU A 120 57.57 19.97 -21.15
N LEU A 121 57.97 20.13 -19.88
CA LEU A 121 58.95 21.11 -19.46
C LEU A 121 60.31 20.90 -20.15
N ALA A 122 60.79 19.66 -20.23
CA ALA A 122 62.03 19.32 -20.93
C ALA A 122 61.93 19.61 -22.44
N SER A 123 60.79 19.28 -23.05
CA SER A 123 60.53 19.55 -24.47
C SER A 123 60.49 21.05 -24.77
N SER A 124 59.93 21.87 -23.87
CA SER A 124 59.91 23.33 -24.00
C SER A 124 61.28 23.97 -23.79
N LYS A 125 62.11 23.45 -22.86
CA LYS A 125 63.42 24.03 -22.54
C LYS A 125 64.51 23.69 -23.55
N TYR A 126 64.53 22.43 -24.00
CA TYR A 126 65.64 21.89 -24.78
C TYR A 126 65.23 21.61 -26.23
N GLY A 127 63.96 21.31 -26.48
CA GLY A 127 63.45 20.87 -27.78
C GLY A 127 63.08 19.39 -27.78
N PRO A 128 62.13 18.96 -28.62
CA PRO A 128 61.46 17.65 -28.50
C PRO A 128 62.32 16.43 -28.86
N ASP A 129 63.45 16.62 -29.56
CA ASP A 129 64.30 15.55 -30.10
C ASP A 129 65.64 15.36 -29.39
N LEU A 130 65.91 16.16 -28.36
CA LEU A 130 67.13 16.11 -27.58
C LEU A 130 67.13 14.95 -26.56
N PRO A 131 68.31 14.44 -26.18
CA PRO A 131 68.46 13.23 -25.37
C PRO A 131 67.74 13.30 -24.03
N GLU A 132 67.63 14.48 -23.40
CA GLU A 132 66.95 14.68 -22.11
C GLU A 132 65.44 14.41 -22.20
N ALA A 133 64.77 14.93 -23.24
CA ALA A 133 63.34 14.70 -23.47
C ALA A 133 63.07 13.25 -23.91
N LYS A 134 64.00 12.63 -24.64
CA LYS A 134 63.93 11.22 -25.04
C LYS A 134 64.10 10.27 -23.84
N ALA A 135 65.04 10.54 -22.95
CA ALA A 135 65.26 9.74 -21.74
C ALA A 135 64.00 9.68 -20.86
N LEU A 136 63.34 10.83 -20.63
CA LEU A 136 62.11 10.89 -19.85
C LEU A 136 60.94 10.14 -20.52
N ARG A 137 60.86 10.13 -21.85
CA ARG A 137 59.88 9.31 -22.59
C ARG A 137 60.16 7.81 -22.47
N GLU A 138 61.42 7.40 -22.51
CA GLU A 138 61.80 6.00 -22.28
C GLU A 138 61.48 5.56 -20.83
N GLU A 139 61.61 6.44 -19.84
CA GLU A 139 61.22 6.19 -18.45
C GLU A 139 59.70 6.09 -18.25
N LEU A 140 58.89 6.71 -19.11
CA LEU A 140 57.42 6.62 -19.05
C LEU A 140 56.90 5.27 -19.58
N LYS A 141 57.57 4.67 -20.56
CA LYS A 141 57.17 3.37 -21.14
C LYS A 141 56.99 2.25 -20.13
N PRO A 142 57.91 1.97 -19.18
CA PRO A 142 57.70 0.91 -18.19
C PRO A 142 56.51 1.19 -17.26
N ILE A 143 56.23 2.45 -16.92
CA ILE A 143 55.05 2.85 -16.13
C ILE A 143 53.78 2.55 -16.92
N GLN A 144 53.73 2.92 -18.20
CA GLN A 144 52.60 2.61 -19.08
C GLN A 144 52.40 1.11 -19.25
N ASN A 145 53.48 0.35 -19.47
CA ASN A 145 53.43 -1.11 -19.60
C ASN A 145 52.93 -1.78 -18.31
N ALA A 146 53.36 -1.28 -17.14
CA ALA A 146 52.89 -1.77 -15.84
C ALA A 146 51.39 -1.49 -15.64
N ILE A 147 50.90 -0.30 -16.02
CA ILE A 147 49.48 0.03 -15.99
C ILE A 147 48.69 -0.91 -16.90
N VAL A 148 49.12 -1.08 -18.15
CA VAL A 148 48.45 -1.96 -19.13
C VAL A 148 48.37 -3.40 -18.61
N GLU A 149 49.46 -3.92 -18.03
CA GLU A 149 49.48 -5.28 -17.49
C GLU A 149 48.56 -5.44 -16.27
N MET A 150 48.58 -4.49 -15.32
CA MET A 150 47.68 -4.51 -14.16
C MET A 150 46.21 -4.34 -14.56
N GLU A 151 45.93 -3.53 -15.58
CA GLU A 151 44.60 -3.38 -16.16
C GLU A 151 44.13 -4.67 -16.83
N ARG A 152 45.01 -5.32 -17.62
CA ARG A 152 44.73 -6.64 -18.21
C ARG A 152 44.34 -7.65 -17.14
N GLN A 153 45.16 -7.79 -16.09
CA GLN A 153 44.88 -8.70 -14.98
C GLN A 153 43.57 -8.36 -14.24
N THR A 154 43.27 -7.06 -14.07
CA THR A 154 42.02 -6.62 -13.44
C THR A 154 40.81 -6.95 -14.31
N VAL A 155 40.91 -6.78 -15.63
CA VAL A 155 39.84 -7.11 -16.59
C VAL A 155 39.61 -8.61 -16.62
N GLU A 156 40.67 -9.41 -16.72
CA GLU A 156 40.59 -10.88 -16.70
C GLU A 156 39.96 -11.39 -15.39
N ALA A 157 40.38 -10.85 -14.24
CA ALA A 157 39.79 -11.21 -12.96
C ALA A 157 38.31 -10.81 -12.86
N LYS A 158 37.92 -9.66 -13.42
CA LYS A 158 36.51 -9.25 -13.50
C LYS A 158 35.68 -10.19 -14.37
N GLN A 159 36.18 -10.53 -15.56
CA GLN A 159 35.50 -11.45 -16.48
C GLN A 159 35.30 -12.83 -15.83
N ALA A 160 36.35 -13.41 -15.27
CA ALA A 160 36.26 -14.71 -14.58
C ALA A 160 35.30 -14.66 -13.38
N LYS A 161 35.26 -13.54 -12.64
CA LYS A 161 34.29 -13.33 -11.56
C LYS A 161 32.86 -13.27 -12.11
N GLU A 162 32.62 -12.47 -13.15
CA GLU A 162 31.30 -12.31 -13.78
C GLU A 162 30.80 -13.63 -14.38
N GLU A 163 31.67 -14.41 -15.01
CA GLU A 163 31.36 -15.75 -15.53
C GLU A 163 30.94 -16.71 -14.41
N ALA A 164 31.71 -16.79 -13.32
CA ALA A 164 31.35 -17.62 -12.17
C ALA A 164 30.04 -17.17 -11.52
N GLN A 165 29.80 -15.85 -11.43
CA GLN A 165 28.51 -15.31 -10.97
C GLN A 165 27.35 -15.68 -11.90
N ALA A 166 27.57 -15.67 -13.22
CA ALA A 166 26.57 -16.06 -14.20
C ALA A 166 26.22 -17.55 -14.11
N GLN A 167 27.19 -18.43 -13.86
CA GLN A 167 26.92 -19.85 -13.65
C GLN A 167 26.10 -20.10 -12.39
N ILE A 168 26.45 -19.46 -11.26
CA ILE A 168 25.64 -19.55 -10.04
C ILE A 168 24.23 -19.00 -10.26
N ALA A 169 24.11 -17.87 -10.97
CA ALA A 169 22.81 -17.28 -11.29
C ALA A 169 21.95 -18.22 -12.16
N LYS A 170 22.57 -18.93 -13.11
CA LYS A 170 21.89 -19.93 -13.94
C LYS A 170 21.43 -21.14 -13.12
N ILE A 171 22.28 -21.63 -12.21
CA ILE A 171 21.94 -22.72 -11.30
C ILE A 171 20.76 -22.32 -10.40
N ARG A 172 20.77 -21.10 -9.88
CA ARG A 172 19.73 -20.57 -8.98
C ARG A 172 18.58 -19.87 -9.69
N GLU A 173 18.49 -19.96 -11.03
CA GLU A 173 17.49 -19.21 -11.82
C GLU A 173 16.06 -19.56 -11.40
N GLN A 174 15.78 -20.85 -11.20
CA GLN A 174 14.46 -21.32 -10.79
C GLN A 174 14.11 -20.86 -9.37
N ILE A 175 15.09 -20.84 -8.46
CA ILE A 175 14.90 -20.31 -7.09
C ILE A 175 14.60 -18.82 -7.16
N SER A 176 15.34 -18.06 -7.98
CA SER A 176 15.11 -16.62 -8.16
C SER A 176 13.74 -16.30 -8.79
N ASP A 177 13.24 -17.13 -9.70
CA ASP A 177 11.88 -16.99 -10.26
C ASP A 177 10.81 -17.22 -9.17
N ARG A 178 11.01 -18.21 -8.29
CA ARG A 178 10.11 -18.41 -7.14
C ARG A 178 10.18 -17.25 -6.15
N ASP A 179 11.37 -16.73 -5.85
CA ASP A 179 11.55 -15.56 -4.99
C ASP A 179 10.84 -14.33 -5.56
N ALA A 180 10.94 -14.08 -6.86
CA ALA A 180 10.26 -12.97 -7.52
C ALA A 180 8.72 -13.08 -7.41
N ARG A 181 8.18 -14.29 -7.58
CA ARG A 181 6.74 -14.57 -7.41
C ARG A 181 6.28 -14.40 -5.96
N LEU A 182 7.07 -14.89 -5.00
CA LEU A 182 6.80 -14.69 -3.58
C LEU A 182 6.77 -13.21 -3.22
N MET A 183 7.76 -12.44 -3.66
CA MET A 183 7.81 -11.00 -3.41
C MET A 183 6.60 -10.27 -4.00
N ASP A 184 6.14 -10.65 -5.19
CA ASP A 184 4.99 -10.02 -5.81
C ASP A 184 3.69 -10.32 -5.04
N LEU A 185 3.48 -11.59 -4.65
CA LEU A 185 2.33 -12.01 -3.87
C LEU A 185 2.32 -11.41 -2.46
N GLN A 186 3.48 -11.35 -1.79
CA GLN A 186 3.62 -10.81 -0.44
C GLN A 186 3.45 -9.29 -0.40
N ARG A 187 3.91 -8.56 -1.43
CA ARG A 187 3.89 -7.09 -1.46
C ARG A 187 2.50 -6.52 -1.15
N LYS A 188 1.45 -7.11 -1.74
CA LYS A 188 0.08 -6.64 -1.52
C LYS A 188 -0.35 -6.84 -0.07
N GLU A 189 -0.11 -8.02 0.50
CA GLU A 189 -0.43 -8.31 1.90
C GLU A 189 0.37 -7.42 2.86
N ASP A 190 1.69 -7.34 2.68
CA ASP A 190 2.59 -6.57 3.54
C ASP A 190 2.19 -5.09 3.55
N SER A 191 1.89 -4.51 2.38
CA SER A 191 1.45 -3.11 2.29
C SER A 191 0.14 -2.84 3.05
N LEU A 192 -0.78 -3.80 3.06
CA LEU A 192 -2.05 -3.69 3.78
C LEU A 192 -1.85 -3.88 5.29
N GLN A 193 -0.96 -4.79 5.69
CA GLN A 193 -0.59 -5.00 7.10
C GLN A 193 0.14 -3.77 7.68
N GLU A 194 1.09 -3.21 6.94
CA GLU A 194 1.80 -1.98 7.32
C GLU A 194 0.83 -0.82 7.47
N ARG A 195 -0.07 -0.63 6.49
CA ARG A 195 -1.13 0.38 6.58
C ARG A 195 -2.02 0.17 7.80
N LEU A 196 -2.43 -1.07 8.09
CA LEU A 196 -3.25 -1.38 9.26
C LEU A 196 -2.51 -1.07 10.57
N ALA A 197 -1.22 -1.39 10.67
CA ALA A 197 -0.39 -1.08 11.83
C ALA A 197 -0.28 0.44 12.05
N GLN A 198 -0.16 1.23 10.98
CA GLN A 198 -0.14 2.69 11.06
C GLN A 198 -1.51 3.28 11.50
N LEU A 199 -2.62 2.73 10.99
CA LEU A 199 -3.97 3.22 11.28
C LEU A 199 -4.47 2.80 12.66
N HIS A 200 -4.13 1.59 13.09
CA HIS A 200 -4.60 0.98 14.34
C HIS A 200 -3.45 0.28 15.08
N PRO A 201 -2.50 1.04 15.63
CA PRO A 201 -1.37 0.47 16.36
C PRO A 201 -1.86 -0.29 17.59
N THR A 202 -1.10 -1.32 17.99
CA THR A 202 -1.40 -2.16 19.15
C THR A 202 -0.22 -2.22 20.10
N GLY A 203 -0.44 -2.65 21.35
CA GLY A 203 0.62 -2.80 22.35
C GLY A 203 1.37 -1.51 22.68
N VAL A 204 2.70 -1.55 22.60
CA VAL A 204 3.58 -0.41 22.94
C VAL A 204 3.36 0.77 22.00
N GLU A 205 3.10 0.53 20.72
CA GLU A 205 2.86 1.61 19.74
C GLU A 205 1.55 2.35 20.00
N ALA A 206 0.52 1.65 20.52
CA ALA A 206 -0.71 2.30 20.95
C ALA A 206 -0.44 3.25 22.13
N LEU A 207 0.42 2.85 23.08
CA LEU A 207 0.82 3.69 24.20
C LEU A 207 1.62 4.91 23.74
N THR A 208 2.58 4.72 22.83
CA THR A 208 3.36 5.86 22.28
C THR A 208 2.46 6.82 21.53
N LYS A 209 1.49 6.33 20.73
CA LYS A 209 0.47 7.16 20.08
C LYS A 209 -0.35 7.94 21.10
N LEU A 210 -0.85 7.29 22.16
CA LEU A 210 -1.64 7.96 23.21
C LEU A 210 -0.87 9.08 23.91
N ILE A 211 0.41 8.85 24.23
CA ILE A 211 1.27 9.88 24.86
C ILE A 211 1.51 11.03 23.88
N ARG A 212 1.85 10.71 22.64
CA ARG A 212 2.16 11.68 21.59
C ARG A 212 0.96 12.54 21.23
N ASP A 213 -0.24 11.96 21.20
CA ASP A 213 -1.47 12.67 20.89
C ASP A 213 -2.06 13.38 22.12
N SER A 214 -1.39 13.39 23.28
CA SER A 214 -1.91 14.03 24.49
C SER A 214 -1.81 15.56 24.45
N PRO A 215 -2.65 16.29 25.22
CA PRO A 215 -2.55 17.74 25.29
C PRO A 215 -1.12 18.17 25.63
N LEU A 216 -0.62 19.21 24.96
CA LEU A 216 0.76 19.73 25.03
C LEU A 216 1.87 18.89 24.38
N LEU A 217 1.66 17.59 24.09
CA LEU A 217 2.67 16.75 23.42
C LEU A 217 2.37 16.53 21.93
N ASP A 218 1.15 16.84 21.51
CA ASP A 218 0.63 16.71 20.14
C ASP A 218 1.32 17.60 19.08
N TRP A 219 2.34 18.39 19.47
CA TRP A 219 3.16 19.14 18.50
C TRP A 219 4.34 18.34 17.97
N LEU A 220 4.84 17.33 18.71
CA LEU A 220 6.12 16.69 18.41
C LEU A 220 6.03 15.70 17.24
N ASN A 221 4.85 15.14 16.97
CA ASN A 221 4.51 14.37 15.77
C ASN A 221 3.05 13.85 15.89
N PRO A 222 2.00 14.69 15.80
CA PRO A 222 0.62 14.27 16.03
C PRO A 222 0.18 13.18 15.04
N SER A 223 -0.57 12.17 15.51
CA SER A 223 -1.31 11.31 14.57
C SER A 223 -2.52 12.02 13.94
N GLU A 224 -3.06 13.01 14.66
CA GLU A 224 -4.21 13.81 14.26
C GLU A 224 -3.79 15.24 13.94
N LYS A 225 -3.80 15.60 12.66
CA LYS A 225 -3.33 16.92 12.20
C LYS A 225 -4.27 17.53 11.17
N VAL A 226 -4.24 18.86 11.16
CA VAL A 226 -4.89 19.67 10.12
C VAL A 226 -4.17 19.40 8.80
N GLN A 227 -4.90 18.85 7.84
CA GLN A 227 -4.43 18.64 6.48
C GLN A 227 -4.62 19.93 5.70
N GLN A 228 -3.52 20.47 5.16
CA GLN A 228 -3.51 21.75 4.45
C GLN A 228 -2.94 21.51 3.06
N VAL A 229 -3.69 21.90 2.04
CA VAL A 229 -3.27 21.85 0.64
C VAL A 229 -3.30 23.27 0.10
N VAL A 230 -2.18 23.71 -0.50
CA VAL A 230 -2.15 24.98 -1.21
C VAL A 230 -2.84 24.77 -2.54
N VAL A 231 -3.85 25.59 -2.84
CA VAL A 231 -4.57 25.55 -4.11
C VAL A 231 -3.97 26.62 -5.00
N PRO A 232 -3.12 26.24 -5.97
CA PRO A 232 -2.52 27.21 -6.87
C PRO A 232 -3.61 27.96 -7.64
N GLU A 233 -3.30 29.18 -8.05
CA GLU A 233 -4.16 30.01 -8.93
C GLU A 233 -5.47 30.53 -8.31
N VAL A 234 -5.93 29.98 -7.18
CA VAL A 234 -7.03 30.53 -6.39
C VAL A 234 -6.46 31.55 -5.41
N LEU A 235 -6.51 32.83 -5.79
CA LEU A 235 -5.91 33.92 -5.02
C LEU A 235 -6.90 34.55 -4.04
N VAL A 236 -6.43 34.79 -2.81
CA VAL A 236 -7.14 35.58 -1.79
C VAL A 236 -6.39 36.88 -1.52
N ASP A 237 -7.13 37.98 -1.39
CA ASP A 237 -6.56 39.31 -1.10
C ASP A 237 -6.28 39.45 0.40
N LEU A 238 -5.00 39.54 0.77
CA LEU A 238 -4.56 39.86 2.12
C LEU A 238 -4.05 41.29 2.19
N ASN A 239 -4.98 42.24 2.33
CA ASN A 239 -4.83 43.70 2.50
C ASN A 239 -3.96 44.46 1.48
N PHE A 240 -2.87 43.89 0.95
CA PHE A 240 -1.92 44.47 -0.02
C PHE A 240 -1.19 43.42 -0.89
N MET A 241 -1.45 42.11 -0.71
CA MET A 241 -0.86 41.04 -1.53
C MET A 241 -1.90 39.98 -1.86
N ARG A 242 -1.85 39.46 -3.09
CA ARG A 242 -2.61 38.28 -3.49
C ARG A 242 -1.78 37.05 -3.22
N VAL A 243 -2.26 36.19 -2.33
CA VAL A 243 -1.61 34.91 -2.00
C VAL A 243 -2.51 33.76 -2.42
N GLU A 244 -1.90 32.61 -2.68
CA GLU A 244 -2.64 31.37 -2.94
C GLU A 244 -3.47 30.99 -1.72
N SER A 245 -4.67 30.48 -1.99
CA SER A 245 -5.58 30.00 -0.96
C SER A 245 -5.10 28.67 -0.39
N ILE A 246 -5.40 28.45 0.89
CA ILE A 246 -5.10 27.20 1.59
C ILE A 246 -6.43 26.49 1.85
N ASP A 247 -6.59 25.30 1.28
CA ASP A 247 -7.70 24.42 1.59
C ASP A 247 -7.38 23.51 2.77
N ARG A 248 -8.39 23.31 3.63
CA ARG A 248 -8.34 22.43 4.80
C ARG A 248 -9.46 21.40 4.82
N CYS A 249 -10.22 21.26 3.73
CA CYS A 249 -11.34 20.33 3.66
C CYS A 249 -10.94 18.89 4.03
N HIS A 250 -9.74 18.46 3.64
CA HIS A 250 -9.19 17.13 3.97
C HIS A 250 -8.95 16.91 5.48
N SER A 251 -9.08 17.95 6.32
CA SER A 251 -9.01 17.80 7.78
C SER A 251 -10.27 17.15 8.35
N CYS A 252 -11.45 17.56 7.89
CA CYS A 252 -12.74 16.97 8.29
C CYS A 252 -13.20 15.88 7.31
N HIS A 253 -12.95 16.08 6.01
CA HIS A 253 -13.28 15.15 4.94
C HIS A 253 -12.04 14.31 4.56
N PHE A 254 -11.51 13.60 5.55
CA PHE A 254 -10.20 12.92 5.48
C PHE A 254 -10.06 11.89 4.34
N ASN A 255 -11.16 11.29 3.89
CA ASN A 255 -11.17 10.29 2.83
C ASN A 255 -11.94 10.74 1.57
N ILE A 256 -12.13 12.06 1.37
CA ILE A 256 -12.95 12.58 0.27
C ILE A 256 -12.42 12.26 -1.13
N ASP A 257 -11.11 12.13 -1.24
CA ASP A 257 -10.35 11.87 -2.46
C ASP A 257 -10.04 10.38 -2.67
N LYS A 258 -10.47 9.50 -1.76
CA LYS A 258 -10.18 8.07 -1.81
C LYS A 258 -11.37 7.31 -2.42
N PRO A 259 -11.22 6.68 -3.60
CA PRO A 259 -12.31 5.93 -4.25
C PRO A 259 -12.87 4.79 -3.38
N ALA A 260 -12.03 4.18 -2.54
CA ALA A 260 -12.45 3.14 -1.59
C ALA A 260 -13.53 3.60 -0.60
N PHE A 261 -13.67 4.92 -0.37
CA PHE A 261 -14.67 5.50 0.55
C PHE A 261 -15.85 6.13 -0.18
N GLU A 262 -15.98 5.88 -1.49
CA GLU A 262 -17.21 6.22 -2.19
C GLU A 262 -18.40 5.48 -1.58
N ARG A 263 -19.58 6.10 -1.66
CA ARG A 263 -20.80 5.60 -1.05
C ARG A 263 -21.13 4.17 -1.47
N GLU A 264 -20.84 3.83 -2.72
CA GLU A 264 -21.03 2.49 -3.28
C GLU A 264 -20.16 1.45 -2.55
N GLN A 265 -18.86 1.74 -2.42
CA GLN A 265 -17.88 0.85 -1.79
C GLN A 265 -18.14 0.67 -0.30
N LEU A 266 -18.48 1.75 0.41
CA LEU A 266 -18.89 1.68 1.81
C LEU A 266 -20.14 0.83 2.02
N ARG A 267 -21.09 0.89 1.07
CA ARG A 267 -22.29 0.07 1.12
C ARG A 267 -21.95 -1.41 0.90
N VAL A 268 -21.13 -1.72 -0.11
CA VAL A 268 -20.66 -3.10 -0.35
C VAL A 268 -19.94 -3.65 0.88
N PHE A 269 -19.07 -2.87 1.50
CA PHE A 269 -18.40 -3.26 2.74
C PHE A 269 -19.40 -3.55 3.87
N ALA A 270 -20.37 -2.66 4.11
CA ALA A 270 -21.39 -2.86 5.13
C ALA A 270 -22.28 -4.09 4.85
N GLU A 271 -22.70 -4.29 3.60
CA GLU A 271 -23.48 -5.46 3.18
C GLU A 271 -22.70 -6.76 3.43
N ARG A 272 -21.39 -6.79 3.14
CA ARG A 272 -20.51 -7.95 3.44
C ARG A 272 -20.42 -8.23 4.94
N GLN A 273 -20.27 -7.21 5.78
CA GLN A 273 -20.20 -7.40 7.24
C GLN A 273 -21.49 -8.02 7.79
N VAL A 274 -22.65 -7.52 7.34
CA VAL A 274 -23.96 -8.05 7.78
C VAL A 274 -24.18 -9.47 7.26
N ALA A 275 -23.77 -9.78 6.03
CA ALA A 275 -23.83 -11.14 5.49
C ALA A 275 -22.98 -12.12 6.32
N GLY A 276 -21.79 -11.68 6.76
CA GLY A 276 -20.91 -12.47 7.62
C GLY A 276 -21.52 -12.75 8.99
N ASP A 277 -22.12 -11.73 9.63
CA ASP A 277 -22.83 -11.89 10.90
C ASP A 277 -24.02 -12.85 10.80
N ALA A 278 -24.65 -12.92 9.63
CA ALA A 278 -25.73 -13.88 9.33
C ALA A 278 -25.23 -15.30 8.98
N GLY A 279 -23.91 -15.56 9.05
CA GLY A 279 -23.31 -16.85 8.72
C GLY A 279 -23.27 -17.16 7.22
N THR A 280 -23.45 -16.15 6.37
CA THR A 280 -23.30 -16.27 4.92
C THR A 280 -21.83 -16.13 4.56
N ASP A 281 -21.36 -16.91 3.59
CA ASP A 281 -19.98 -16.83 3.13
C ASP A 281 -19.71 -15.50 2.42
N ILE A 282 -19.12 -14.55 3.15
CA ILE A 282 -18.75 -13.19 2.71
C ILE A 282 -17.80 -13.16 1.52
N ASN A 283 -17.16 -14.29 1.22
CA ASN A 283 -16.11 -14.41 0.21
C ASN A 283 -16.67 -14.63 -1.19
N LYS A 284 -17.80 -15.35 -1.30
CA LYS A 284 -18.58 -15.47 -2.55
C LYS A 284 -19.35 -14.21 -2.92
N VAL A 285 -19.26 -13.17 -2.07
CA VAL A 285 -19.93 -11.88 -2.23
C VAL A 285 -19.02 -10.93 -3.02
N GLU A 286 -18.54 -11.35 -4.19
CA GLU A 286 -17.94 -10.43 -5.17
C GLU A 286 -19.01 -9.51 -5.78
N GLN A 287 -20.22 -10.05 -5.89
CA GLN A 287 -21.41 -9.33 -6.25
C GLN A 287 -22.30 -9.39 -5.01
N PRO A 288 -22.63 -8.24 -4.39
CA PRO A 288 -23.34 -8.23 -3.13
C PRO A 288 -24.52 -9.18 -3.26
N SER A 289 -24.58 -10.21 -2.41
CA SER A 289 -25.83 -10.88 -2.09
C SER A 289 -26.65 -9.76 -1.50
N VAL A 290 -27.32 -9.05 -2.39
CA VAL A 290 -28.20 -7.97 -2.07
C VAL A 290 -29.02 -8.53 -0.93
N MET A 291 -29.00 -7.89 0.23
CA MET A 291 -29.91 -8.29 1.29
C MET A 291 -31.32 -7.87 0.85
N ILE A 292 -31.80 -8.44 -0.26
CA ILE A 292 -33.12 -8.20 -0.83
C ILE A 292 -34.11 -8.56 0.25
N GLY A 293 -33.86 -9.63 1.02
CA GLY A 293 -34.66 -9.98 2.18
C GLY A 293 -34.78 -8.84 3.18
N PHE A 294 -33.67 -8.19 3.54
CA PHE A 294 -33.70 -7.02 4.44
C PHE A 294 -34.49 -5.85 3.85
N TRP A 295 -34.19 -5.45 2.60
CA TRP A 295 -34.85 -4.31 1.97
C TRP A 295 -36.34 -4.58 1.71
N HIS A 296 -36.67 -5.79 1.30
CA HIS A 296 -38.03 -6.28 1.12
C HIS A 296 -38.78 -6.26 2.45
N ASN A 297 -38.20 -6.80 3.52
CA ASN A 297 -38.81 -6.79 4.86
C ASN A 297 -38.98 -5.37 5.42
N ALA A 298 -38.02 -4.48 5.14
CA ALA A 298 -38.11 -3.07 5.53
C ALA A 298 -39.25 -2.32 4.82
N VAL A 299 -39.47 -2.59 3.53
CA VAL A 299 -40.62 -2.05 2.79
C VAL A 299 -41.93 -2.70 3.26
N ASP A 300 -41.96 -4.02 3.50
CA ASP A 300 -43.16 -4.76 3.91
C ASP A 300 -43.70 -4.34 5.28
N ALA A 301 -42.77 -3.99 6.18
CA ALA A 301 -43.08 -3.42 7.49
C ALA A 301 -43.88 -2.10 7.42
N LEU A 302 -43.93 -1.43 6.25
CA LEU A 302 -44.68 -0.20 6.03
C LEU A 302 -46.00 -0.49 5.27
N PRO A 303 -47.17 -0.40 5.92
CA PRO A 303 -48.46 -0.71 5.29
C PRO A 303 -48.75 0.13 4.05
N SER A 304 -48.27 1.38 4.00
CA SER A 304 -48.41 2.31 2.88
C SER A 304 -47.68 1.86 1.61
N LEU A 305 -46.66 1.00 1.73
CA LEU A 305 -45.81 0.58 0.63
C LEU A 305 -46.15 -0.82 0.10
N ARG A 306 -47.02 -1.60 0.74
CA ARG A 306 -47.35 -2.98 0.32
C ARG A 306 -47.80 -3.09 -1.14
N GLY A 307 -48.55 -2.10 -1.64
CA GLY A 307 -48.97 -2.06 -3.04
C GLY A 307 -47.81 -1.85 -4.02
N GLN A 308 -46.87 -0.96 -3.68
CA GLN A 308 -45.65 -0.73 -4.46
C GLN A 308 -44.69 -1.91 -4.35
N LEU A 309 -44.53 -2.48 -3.15
CA LEU A 309 -43.73 -3.66 -2.90
C LEU A 309 -44.17 -4.85 -3.74
N LYS A 310 -45.49 -5.08 -3.84
CA LYS A 310 -46.04 -6.15 -4.67
C LYS A 310 -45.66 -5.94 -6.15
N GLY A 311 -45.82 -4.72 -6.67
CA GLY A 311 -45.42 -4.40 -8.05
C GLY A 311 -43.93 -4.62 -8.30
N ILE A 312 -43.08 -4.09 -7.42
CA ILE A 312 -41.61 -4.25 -7.49
C ILE A 312 -41.22 -5.74 -7.43
N SER A 313 -41.86 -6.51 -6.56
CA SER A 313 -41.60 -7.94 -6.40
C SER A 313 -42.07 -8.75 -7.61
N ASP A 314 -43.25 -8.45 -8.16
CA ASP A 314 -43.81 -9.12 -9.33
C ASP A 314 -42.98 -8.85 -10.60
N ASP A 315 -42.50 -7.62 -10.76
CA ASP A 315 -41.65 -7.23 -11.90
C ASP A 315 -40.25 -7.85 -11.81
N ALA A 316 -39.66 -7.87 -10.61
CA ALA A 316 -38.39 -8.55 -10.41
C ALA A 316 -38.50 -10.07 -10.59
N LEU A 317 -39.55 -10.70 -10.05
CA LEU A 317 -39.82 -12.12 -10.26
C LEU A 317 -39.99 -12.45 -11.74
N ARG A 318 -40.67 -11.60 -12.51
CA ARG A 318 -40.83 -11.76 -13.97
C ARG A 318 -39.49 -11.70 -14.67
N SER A 319 -38.73 -10.61 -14.45
CA SER A 319 -37.45 -10.39 -15.12
C SER A 319 -36.41 -11.45 -14.78
N LEU A 320 -36.36 -11.92 -13.52
CA LEU A 320 -35.42 -12.95 -13.09
C LEU A 320 -35.84 -14.34 -13.60
N ASN A 321 -37.14 -14.61 -13.73
CA ASN A 321 -37.65 -15.84 -14.35
C ASN A 321 -37.45 -15.90 -15.86
N GLU A 322 -37.33 -14.77 -16.55
CA GLU A 322 -36.91 -14.71 -17.95
C GLU A 322 -35.46 -15.19 -18.09
N LEU A 323 -34.54 -14.65 -17.29
CA LEU A 323 -33.14 -15.08 -17.28
C LEU A 323 -32.99 -16.58 -16.92
N ARG A 324 -33.78 -17.08 -15.96
CA ARG A 324 -33.77 -18.50 -15.61
C ARG A 324 -34.30 -19.39 -16.72
N ALA A 325 -35.35 -18.95 -17.44
CA ALA A 325 -35.86 -19.70 -18.58
C ALA A 325 -34.82 -19.77 -19.72
N ASP A 326 -34.10 -18.68 -19.98
CA ASP A 326 -33.03 -18.64 -20.97
C ASP A 326 -31.84 -19.55 -20.59
N ALA A 327 -31.61 -19.73 -19.29
CA ALA A 327 -30.61 -20.65 -18.73
C ALA A 327 -31.12 -22.10 -18.56
N GLY A 328 -32.37 -22.41 -18.94
CA GLY A 328 -32.98 -23.75 -18.79
C GLY A 328 -33.29 -24.15 -17.34
N LEU A 329 -33.34 -23.19 -16.42
CA LEU A 329 -33.60 -23.39 -14.99
C LEU A 329 -35.09 -23.27 -14.66
N GLU A 330 -35.52 -23.93 -13.57
CA GLU A 330 -36.89 -23.82 -13.08
C GLU A 330 -37.22 -22.40 -12.61
N LYS A 331 -38.43 -21.94 -12.93
CA LYS A 331 -38.93 -20.62 -12.52
C LYS A 331 -39.27 -20.57 -11.02
N PHE A 332 -38.98 -19.45 -10.39
CA PHE A 332 -39.45 -19.13 -9.05
C PHE A 332 -40.95 -18.86 -9.04
N LYS A 333 -41.64 -19.43 -8.06
CA LYS A 333 -43.10 -19.30 -7.89
C LYS A 333 -43.48 -18.02 -7.17
N ASN A 334 -42.65 -17.54 -6.25
CA ASN A 334 -42.89 -16.34 -5.46
C ASN A 334 -41.57 -15.66 -5.06
N ILE A 335 -41.68 -14.44 -4.52
CA ILE A 335 -40.53 -13.67 -4.07
C ILE A 335 -39.79 -14.35 -2.92
N GLU A 336 -40.49 -15.06 -2.02
CA GLU A 336 -39.86 -15.80 -0.91
C GLU A 336 -38.91 -16.89 -1.39
N GLN A 337 -39.25 -17.57 -2.48
CA GLN A 337 -38.37 -18.54 -3.13
C GLN A 337 -37.13 -17.83 -3.70
N LEU A 338 -37.31 -16.66 -4.30
CA LEU A 338 -36.18 -15.83 -4.78
C LEU A 338 -35.26 -15.36 -3.64
N LEU A 339 -35.85 -14.97 -2.50
CA LEU A 339 -35.12 -14.48 -1.32
C LEU A 339 -34.38 -15.58 -0.55
N SER A 340 -34.80 -16.84 -0.72
CA SER A 340 -34.25 -18.00 -0.01
C SER A 340 -33.22 -18.80 -0.82
N HIS A 341 -33.07 -18.53 -2.11
CA HIS A 341 -32.10 -19.22 -2.97
C HIS A 341 -30.81 -18.40 -3.11
N ALA A 342 -29.68 -19.01 -2.72
CA ALA A 342 -28.36 -18.41 -2.84
C ALA A 342 -27.78 -18.71 -4.24
N MET A 343 -27.74 -17.68 -5.09
CA MET A 343 -27.14 -17.65 -6.43
C MET A 343 -27.62 -18.72 -7.42
N LEU A 344 -27.36 -18.47 -8.70
CA LEU A 344 -27.67 -19.37 -9.81
C LEU A 344 -27.13 -20.78 -9.53
N ASP A 345 -27.96 -21.78 -9.77
CA ASP A 345 -27.58 -23.19 -9.77
C ASP A 345 -26.35 -23.40 -10.66
N THR A 346 -25.46 -24.33 -10.30
CA THR A 346 -24.24 -24.62 -11.06
C THR A 346 -24.55 -24.92 -12.54
N GLY A 347 -23.93 -24.22 -13.48
CA GLY A 347 -24.09 -24.46 -14.93
C GLY A 347 -24.43 -23.25 -15.81
N VAL A 348 -24.30 -22.03 -15.29
CA VAL A 348 -24.65 -20.77 -15.98
C VAL A 348 -23.39 -20.04 -16.46
N THR A 349 -23.44 -19.34 -17.60
CA THR A 349 -22.28 -18.59 -18.14
C THR A 349 -22.00 -17.31 -17.35
N ASP A 350 -20.77 -16.77 -17.46
CA ASP A 350 -20.39 -15.50 -16.79
C ASP A 350 -21.29 -14.33 -17.21
N GLU A 351 -21.72 -14.30 -18.47
CA GLU A 351 -22.65 -13.28 -18.99
C GLU A 351 -24.04 -13.37 -18.33
N GLN A 352 -24.57 -14.58 -18.22
CA GLN A 352 -25.86 -14.85 -17.56
C GLN A 352 -25.79 -14.57 -16.05
N ALA A 353 -24.66 -14.90 -15.42
CA ALA A 353 -24.39 -14.54 -14.04
C ALA A 353 -24.35 -13.01 -13.88
N SER A 354 -23.66 -12.28 -14.75
CA SER A 354 -23.61 -10.81 -14.69
C SER A 354 -25.01 -10.17 -14.84
N ALA A 355 -25.80 -10.63 -15.81
CA ALA A 355 -27.17 -10.17 -16.04
C ALA A 355 -28.09 -10.44 -14.83
N TRP A 356 -27.94 -11.61 -14.19
CA TRP A 356 -28.68 -11.97 -12.98
C TRP A 356 -28.45 -10.96 -11.85
N HIS A 357 -27.19 -10.66 -11.56
CA HIS A 357 -26.84 -9.71 -10.50
C HIS A 357 -27.24 -8.28 -10.84
N GLU A 358 -27.19 -7.87 -12.10
CA GLU A 358 -27.68 -6.57 -12.53
C GLU A 358 -29.18 -6.41 -12.21
N ARG A 359 -29.99 -7.45 -12.45
CA ARG A 359 -31.42 -7.44 -12.10
C ARG A 359 -31.67 -7.42 -10.60
N LEU A 360 -30.88 -8.14 -9.80
CA LEU A 360 -30.96 -8.06 -8.34
C LEU A 360 -30.57 -6.66 -7.82
N ARG A 361 -29.61 -6.00 -8.48
CA ARG A 361 -29.23 -4.61 -8.20
C ARG A 361 -30.38 -3.65 -8.45
N TYR A 362 -31.06 -3.77 -9.58
CA TYR A 362 -32.25 -2.94 -9.88
C TYR A 362 -33.36 -3.16 -8.85
N LEU A 363 -33.67 -4.42 -8.48
CA LEU A 363 -34.66 -4.71 -7.43
C LEU A 363 -34.29 -4.03 -6.10
N ARG A 364 -33.01 -4.08 -5.70
CA ARG A 364 -32.55 -3.35 -4.50
C ARG A 364 -32.83 -1.86 -4.61
N ASP A 365 -32.44 -1.26 -5.73
CA ASP A 365 -32.48 0.18 -5.92
C ASP A 365 -33.93 0.67 -5.95
N ASP A 366 -34.84 -0.12 -6.52
CA ASP A 366 -36.29 0.13 -6.49
C ASP A 366 -36.87 0.06 -5.07
N LEU A 367 -36.49 -0.96 -4.28
CA LEU A 367 -36.89 -1.09 -2.88
C LEU A 367 -36.38 0.09 -2.04
N GLN A 368 -35.13 0.52 -2.28
CA GLN A 368 -34.54 1.69 -1.62
C GLN A 368 -35.22 2.99 -2.03
N ALA A 369 -35.56 3.15 -3.32
CA ALA A 369 -36.28 4.32 -3.82
C ALA A 369 -37.67 4.42 -3.20
N ALA A 370 -38.39 3.30 -3.08
CA ALA A 370 -39.69 3.22 -2.42
C ALA A 370 -39.59 3.63 -0.94
N LEU A 371 -38.61 3.09 -0.20
CA LEU A 371 -38.35 3.48 1.19
C LEU A 371 -38.02 4.95 1.33
N LYS A 372 -37.10 5.48 0.50
CA LYS A 372 -36.69 6.88 0.53
C LYS A 372 -37.85 7.82 0.25
N GLN A 373 -38.71 7.47 -0.72
CA GLN A 373 -39.91 8.25 -1.04
C GLN A 373 -40.90 8.27 0.13
N SER A 374 -41.05 7.15 0.86
CA SER A 374 -41.89 7.07 2.04
C SER A 374 -41.33 7.86 3.22
N LEU A 375 -40.04 7.69 3.52
CA LEU A 375 -39.36 8.35 4.63
C LEU A 375 -39.25 9.87 4.41
N GLY A 376 -39.15 10.34 3.17
CA GLY A 376 -39.23 11.76 2.83
C GLY A 376 -40.62 12.39 3.01
N LYS A 377 -41.68 11.57 3.15
CA LYS A 377 -43.05 12.01 3.45
C LYS A 377 -43.39 11.93 4.95
N VAL A 378 -42.56 11.27 5.75
CA VAL A 378 -42.68 11.31 7.21
C VAL A 378 -42.19 12.70 7.63
N GLN A 379 -43.12 13.63 7.80
CA GLN A 379 -42.81 14.84 8.55
C GLN A 379 -42.33 14.37 9.93
N TYR A 380 -41.08 14.69 10.26
CA TYR A 380 -40.63 14.64 11.64
C TYR A 380 -41.48 15.66 12.38
N GLU A 381 -42.58 15.21 12.98
CA GLU A 381 -43.22 15.96 14.05
C GLU A 381 -42.13 16.15 15.12
N ARG A 382 -41.71 17.41 15.26
CA ARG A 382 -40.70 17.85 16.23
C ARG A 382 -41.22 17.74 17.66
#